data_AF-A0A4Y8PHJ1-F1
#
_entry.id   AF-A0A4Y8PHJ1-F1
#
_cell.length_a   1.000
_cell.length_b   1.000
_cell.length_c   1.000
_cell.angle_alpha   90.00
_cell.angle_beta   90.00
_cell.angle_gamma   90.00
#
_symmetry.space_group_name_H-M   'P 1'
#
loop_
_entity.id
_entity.type
_entity.pdbx_description
1 polymer ?
#
loop_
_entity_poly.entity_id
_entity_poly.type
_entity_poly.pdbx_seq_one_letter_code
_entity_poly.pdbx_strand_id
1 'polypeptide(L)'
;MIKSAFFFFFYLFFFSTLLSGHPAESLPPMDSPPSTGPQKYLYPLVGDWIKGPVRAPAFIIEYVDFQCPVCKRYNEIVNNLLKDYPGRLSVIFRHKPSEAHPYAFIAALSAEAAGAEGCFWQMANSLFEKQEQWSNSSDPLKLFKEYAVALNIPEEKFMNNLRRPELRKKIFQDIQSSLVLGATRVPSFILSGERIPNPESYEDFKILVEASLIKSKKTQVHEHADFRVVLEGKPVDFSAAKYQSRFGQEIDPYVHLHHGNGRVLHKHKKGITLGYFFKTLGMELNKNRFVLDTGEKYEVREGKVLLLFVNGKEEPLLDNYEPQDLDKILIYYGPFDYKLISKEISLVSDEACIYSLKCPQRGVPPEEECVGQLGSDCQ
;
A
#
# COMPACT_ATOMS: atom_id res chain seq x y z
N MET A 1 -34.30 -1.35 70.03
CA MET A 1 -34.32 -0.07 69.30
C MET A 1 -33.86 -0.31 67.86
N ILE A 2 -34.79 -0.18 66.89
CA ILE A 2 -34.62 0.27 65.47
C ILE A 2 -33.70 -0.60 64.57
N LYS A 3 -34.01 -1.09 63.36
CA LYS A 3 -35.16 -1.18 62.41
C LYS A 3 -34.68 -2.11 61.26
N SER A 4 -35.63 -2.72 60.51
CA SER A 4 -35.62 -3.04 59.04
C SER A 4 -36.37 -4.36 58.80
N ALA A 5 -37.65 -4.41 58.41
CA ALA A 5 -38.30 -3.98 57.15
C ALA A 5 -37.79 -4.77 55.92
N PHE A 6 -38.48 -5.86 55.57
CA PHE A 6 -39.44 -6.00 54.45
C PHE A 6 -38.77 -6.25 53.08
N PHE A 7 -39.00 -7.44 52.52
CA PHE A 7 -38.99 -7.65 51.07
C PHE A 7 -40.15 -8.55 50.64
N PHE A 8 -40.83 -8.11 49.58
CA PHE A 8 -42.14 -8.52 49.09
C PHE A 8 -42.01 -9.47 47.89
N PHE A 9 -42.96 -10.40 47.83
CA PHE A 9 -43.60 -11.11 46.71
C PHE A 9 -43.24 -10.84 45.22
N PHE A 10 -43.17 -11.95 44.48
CA PHE A 10 -43.64 -12.24 43.09
C PHE A 10 -43.08 -11.46 41.88
N TYR A 11 -42.61 -12.18 40.85
CA TYR A 11 -43.15 -12.08 39.47
C TYR A 11 -42.68 -13.24 38.57
N LEU A 12 -43.65 -13.93 37.98
CA LEU A 12 -43.55 -14.74 36.76
C LEU A 12 -43.88 -13.79 35.60
N PHE A 13 -43.06 -13.68 34.55
CA PHE A 13 -43.53 -13.36 33.19
C PHE A 13 -42.50 -13.71 32.10
N PHE A 14 -43.03 -14.25 31.01
CA PHE A 14 -42.40 -14.57 29.72
C PHE A 14 -41.56 -13.43 29.11
N PHE A 15 -40.47 -13.76 28.39
CA PHE A 15 -40.18 -13.12 27.09
C PHE A 15 -39.36 -14.03 26.16
N SER A 16 -39.81 -14.04 24.92
CA SER A 16 -39.29 -14.74 23.73
C SER A 16 -38.09 -14.01 23.12
N THR A 17 -37.24 -14.77 22.41
CA THR A 17 -36.37 -14.40 21.27
C THR A 17 -35.38 -13.24 21.42
N LEU A 18 -34.08 -13.52 21.23
CA LEU A 18 -33.29 -12.95 20.13
C LEU A 18 -31.85 -13.49 20.14
N LEU A 19 -31.50 -14.23 19.09
CA LEU A 19 -30.13 -14.37 18.62
C LEU A 19 -29.57 -12.96 18.43
N SER A 20 -28.50 -12.63 19.14
CA SER A 20 -27.64 -11.50 18.78
C SER A 20 -26.32 -12.08 18.34
N GLY A 21 -26.17 -12.22 17.02
CA GLY A 21 -24.89 -12.43 16.38
C GLY A 21 -23.95 -11.32 16.80
N HIS A 22 -22.73 -11.70 17.17
CA HIS A 22 -21.64 -10.74 17.25
C HIS A 22 -21.45 -10.19 15.83
N PRO A 23 -21.46 -8.87 15.61
CA PRO A 23 -21.02 -8.35 14.33
C PRO A 23 -19.55 -8.75 14.18
N ALA A 24 -19.28 -9.53 13.13
CA ALA A 24 -17.93 -9.71 12.63
C ALA A 24 -17.39 -8.30 12.34
N GLU A 25 -16.45 -7.86 13.16
CA GLU A 25 -15.74 -6.61 12.99
C GLU A 25 -15.04 -6.69 11.63
N SER A 26 -15.58 -5.97 10.65
CA SER A 26 -15.02 -5.93 9.31
C SER A 26 -13.64 -5.27 9.39
N LEU A 27 -12.63 -5.99 8.91
CA LEU A 27 -11.29 -5.45 8.76
C LEU A 27 -11.36 -4.14 7.96
N PRO A 28 -10.71 -3.05 8.43
CA PRO A 28 -10.68 -1.81 7.67
C PRO A 28 -9.98 -2.04 6.32
N PRO A 29 -10.43 -1.40 5.24
CA PRO A 29 -9.79 -1.49 3.93
C PRO A 29 -8.35 -0.98 4.00
N MET A 30 -7.45 -1.57 3.20
CA MET A 30 -6.02 -1.26 3.07
C MET A 30 -5.68 0.20 2.65
N ASP A 31 -6.68 1.07 2.57
CA ASP A 31 -6.70 2.29 1.76
C ASP A 31 -6.63 3.59 2.56
N SER A 32 -6.26 3.56 3.85
CA SER A 32 -6.06 4.78 4.65
C SER A 32 -4.57 5.13 4.77
N PRO A 33 -4.17 6.42 4.69
CA PRO A 33 -2.83 6.85 5.12
C PRO A 33 -2.59 6.33 6.54
N PRO A 34 -1.33 6.02 6.96
CA PRO A 34 -1.07 5.30 8.20
C PRO A 34 -1.85 5.96 9.33
N SER A 35 -2.87 5.25 9.82
CA SER A 35 -3.75 5.83 10.82
C SER A 35 -2.90 6.25 12.01
N THR A 36 -3.23 7.38 12.60
CA THR A 36 -2.61 7.82 13.86
C THR A 36 -3.04 6.83 14.95
N GLY A 37 -2.37 5.68 15.01
CA GLY A 37 -2.78 4.55 15.81
C GLY A 37 -2.02 3.26 15.49
N PRO A 38 -2.40 2.13 16.14
CA PRO A 38 -1.76 0.81 15.98
C PRO A 38 -1.64 0.30 14.55
N GLN A 39 -2.59 0.64 13.67
CA GLN A 39 -2.69 0.05 12.33
C GLN A 39 -1.54 0.47 11.41
N LYS A 40 -0.85 1.59 11.67
CA LYS A 40 0.33 1.98 10.88
C LYS A 40 1.41 0.88 10.87
N TYR A 41 1.49 0.08 11.94
CA TYR A 41 2.47 -0.99 12.05
C TYR A 41 2.10 -2.24 11.25
N LEU A 42 0.90 -2.31 10.66
CA LEU A 42 0.49 -3.38 9.75
C LEU A 42 1.08 -3.25 8.35
N TYR A 43 1.78 -2.14 8.06
CA TYR A 43 2.36 -1.81 6.76
C TYR A 43 3.86 -1.51 6.88
N PRO A 44 4.62 -1.56 5.77
CA PRO A 44 6.02 -1.14 5.75
C PRO A 44 6.19 0.30 6.25
N LEU A 45 7.23 0.54 7.04
CA LEU A 45 7.57 1.86 7.58
C LEU A 45 8.87 2.38 6.96
N VAL A 46 9.05 3.69 7.04
CA VAL A 46 10.34 4.31 6.69
C VAL A 46 11.44 3.72 7.59
N GLY A 47 12.49 3.22 6.96
CA GLY A 47 13.62 2.57 7.64
C GLY A 47 13.46 1.07 7.88
N ASP A 48 12.38 0.45 7.40
CA ASP A 48 12.29 -1.01 7.37
C ASP A 48 13.23 -1.64 6.34
N TRP A 49 13.75 -2.82 6.68
CA TRP A 49 14.52 -3.65 5.75
C TRP A 49 13.56 -4.49 4.92
N ILE A 50 13.49 -4.20 3.61
CA ILE A 50 12.59 -4.86 2.67
C ILE A 50 13.41 -5.72 1.69
N LYS A 51 13.00 -6.98 1.53
CA LYS A 51 13.50 -7.90 0.52
C LYS A 51 12.38 -8.17 -0.49
N GLY A 52 12.65 -7.94 -1.77
CA GLY A 52 11.62 -7.93 -2.83
C GLY A 52 11.10 -6.52 -3.14
N PRO A 53 10.10 -6.38 -4.04
CA PRO A 53 9.59 -5.09 -4.48
C PRO A 53 8.85 -4.35 -3.37
N VAL A 54 9.09 -3.03 -3.24
CA VAL A 54 8.47 -2.19 -2.19
C VAL A 54 6.94 -2.17 -2.24
N ARG A 55 6.35 -2.34 -3.43
CA ARG A 55 4.90 -2.37 -3.65
C ARG A 55 4.44 -3.71 -4.24
N ALA A 56 5.03 -4.81 -3.77
CA ALA A 56 4.58 -6.15 -4.10
C ALA A 56 3.08 -6.33 -3.73
N PRO A 57 2.26 -6.96 -4.60
CA PRO A 57 0.84 -7.21 -4.34
C PRO A 57 0.55 -7.91 -3.00
N ALA A 58 1.47 -8.75 -2.53
CA ALA A 58 1.48 -9.27 -1.17
C ALA A 58 2.80 -8.92 -0.47
N PHE A 59 2.73 -8.73 0.85
CA PHE A 59 3.92 -8.51 1.67
C PHE A 59 3.82 -9.22 3.01
N ILE A 60 4.94 -9.69 3.54
CA ILE A 60 5.05 -10.31 4.86
C ILE A 60 5.85 -9.38 5.76
N ILE A 61 5.28 -8.93 6.87
CA ILE A 61 6.08 -8.39 7.98
C ILE A 61 6.42 -9.55 8.90
N GLU A 62 7.71 -9.78 9.08
CA GLU A 62 8.25 -10.82 9.94
C GLU A 62 8.93 -10.18 11.17
N TYR A 63 8.45 -10.56 12.36
CA TYR A 63 9.11 -10.21 13.62
C TYR A 63 10.07 -11.31 14.04
N VAL A 64 11.35 -10.98 14.14
CA VAL A 64 12.44 -11.93 14.19
C VAL A 64 13.36 -11.73 15.39
N ASP A 65 13.83 -12.85 15.93
CA ASP A 65 14.96 -12.92 16.85
C ASP A 65 16.07 -13.77 16.24
N PHE A 66 17.25 -13.19 16.04
CA PHE A 66 18.39 -13.89 15.43
C PHE A 66 18.91 -15.07 16.25
N GLN A 67 18.65 -15.15 17.56
CA GLN A 67 19.08 -16.26 18.41
C GLN A 67 18.03 -17.37 18.50
N CYS A 68 16.82 -17.13 17.98
CA CYS A 68 15.74 -18.12 18.00
C CYS A 68 15.94 -19.21 16.93
N PRO A 69 16.03 -20.50 17.31
CA PRO A 69 16.18 -21.60 16.33
C PRO A 69 14.98 -21.74 15.40
N VAL A 70 13.77 -21.42 15.88
CA VAL A 70 12.56 -21.43 15.07
C VAL A 70 12.62 -20.31 14.02
N CYS A 71 13.09 -19.11 14.37
CA CYS A 71 13.28 -18.04 13.39
C CYS A 71 14.26 -18.43 12.29
N LYS A 72 15.36 -19.14 12.62
CA LYS A 72 16.30 -19.66 11.60
C LYS A 72 15.60 -20.58 10.60
N ARG A 73 14.77 -21.52 11.09
CA ARG A 73 14.01 -22.43 10.22
C ARG A 73 13.04 -21.66 9.30
N TYR A 74 12.32 -20.68 9.83
CA TYR A 74 11.41 -19.87 9.02
C TYR A 74 12.14 -18.97 8.03
N ASN A 75 13.35 -18.51 8.33
CA ASN A 75 14.14 -17.73 7.38
C ASN A 75 14.37 -18.51 6.07
N GLU A 76 14.63 -19.82 6.15
CA GLU A 76 14.75 -20.67 4.96
C GLU A 76 13.42 -20.76 4.18
N ILE A 77 12.30 -20.98 4.89
CA ILE A 77 10.95 -21.05 4.30
C ILE A 77 10.60 -19.73 3.58
N VAL A 78 10.78 -18.60 4.25
CA VAL A 78 10.50 -17.26 3.74
C VAL A 78 11.38 -16.92 2.54
N ASN A 79 12.67 -17.30 2.57
CA ASN A 79 13.56 -17.13 1.43
C ASN A 79 13.13 -17.97 0.21
N ASN A 80 12.57 -19.17 0.41
CA ASN A 80 12.03 -19.97 -0.67
C ASN A 80 10.74 -19.36 -1.24
N LEU A 81 9.85 -18.81 -0.39
CA LEU A 81 8.66 -18.09 -0.87
C LEU A 81 9.04 -16.88 -1.73
N LEU A 82 10.04 -16.11 -1.32
CA LEU A 82 10.52 -14.97 -2.12
C LEU A 82 11.06 -15.40 -3.50
N LYS A 83 11.62 -16.62 -3.62
CA LYS A 83 12.07 -17.17 -4.91
C LYS A 83 10.91 -17.64 -5.77
N ASP A 84 9.87 -18.22 -5.17
CA ASP A 84 8.70 -18.74 -5.88
C ASP A 84 7.73 -17.63 -6.32
N TYR A 85 7.78 -16.46 -5.68
CA TYR A 85 6.92 -15.29 -5.98
C TYR A 85 7.73 -14.04 -6.38
N PRO A 86 8.60 -14.11 -7.40
CA PRO A 86 9.38 -12.96 -7.85
C PRO A 86 8.45 -11.84 -8.32
N GLY A 87 8.76 -10.59 -7.96
CA GLY A 87 7.93 -9.43 -8.31
C GLY A 87 6.59 -9.33 -7.54
N ARG A 88 6.15 -10.42 -6.90
CA ARG A 88 4.80 -10.55 -6.34
C ARG A 88 4.74 -10.56 -4.82
N LEU A 89 5.83 -10.94 -4.17
CA LEU A 89 5.96 -10.98 -2.73
C LEU A 89 7.13 -10.13 -2.26
N SER A 90 6.94 -9.42 -1.14
CA SER A 90 8.04 -8.81 -0.40
C SER A 90 8.02 -9.25 1.06
N VAL A 91 9.18 -9.15 1.70
CA VAL A 91 9.36 -9.45 3.12
C VAL A 91 9.97 -8.24 3.80
N ILE A 92 9.32 -7.80 4.86
CA ILE A 92 9.71 -6.71 5.73
C ILE A 92 10.21 -7.32 7.02
N PHE A 93 11.48 -7.11 7.32
CA PHE A 93 12.13 -7.63 8.51
C PHE A 93 12.02 -6.63 9.66
N ARG A 94 11.55 -7.08 10.82
CA ARG A 94 11.53 -6.29 12.06
C ARG A 94 12.10 -7.06 13.24
N HIS A 95 12.86 -6.35 14.07
CA HIS A 95 13.51 -6.96 15.22
C HIS A 95 12.54 -7.19 16.38
N LYS A 96 12.60 -8.36 16.98
CA LYS A 96 11.95 -8.68 18.25
C LYS A 96 12.84 -9.60 19.10
N PRO A 97 14.02 -9.12 19.53
CA PRO A 97 14.87 -9.89 20.42
C PRO A 97 14.14 -10.22 21.72
N SER A 98 14.14 -11.50 22.09
CA SER A 98 13.51 -12.02 23.29
C SER A 98 14.42 -11.91 24.50
N GLU A 99 13.87 -11.62 25.68
CA GLU A 99 14.62 -11.64 26.95
C GLU A 99 15.16 -13.04 27.29
N ALA A 100 14.54 -14.10 26.76
CA ALA A 100 15.02 -15.47 26.91
C ALA A 100 16.31 -15.76 26.12
N HIS A 101 16.72 -14.84 25.24
CA HIS A 101 17.86 -14.99 24.36
C HIS A 101 18.90 -13.89 24.66
N PRO A 102 19.94 -14.17 25.46
CA PRO A 102 20.82 -13.15 26.02
C PRO A 102 21.61 -12.35 24.97
N TYR A 103 21.79 -12.91 23.78
CA TYR A 103 22.57 -12.31 22.69
C TYR A 103 21.69 -11.79 21.54
N ALA A 104 20.37 -11.95 21.61
CA ALA A 104 19.45 -11.54 20.56
C ALA A 104 19.54 -10.05 20.25
N PHE A 105 19.62 -9.20 21.28
CA PHE A 105 19.69 -7.75 21.09
C PHE A 105 20.99 -7.31 20.42
N ILE A 106 22.14 -7.88 20.82
CA ILE A 106 23.42 -7.53 20.21
C ILE A 106 23.55 -8.10 18.79
N ALA A 107 22.92 -9.23 18.49
CA ALA A 107 22.79 -9.74 17.12
C ALA A 107 21.94 -8.81 16.23
N ALA A 108 20.78 -8.36 16.72
CA ALA A 108 19.93 -7.37 16.04
C ALA A 108 20.70 -6.06 15.77
N LEU A 109 21.41 -5.56 16.78
CA LEU A 109 22.22 -4.35 16.66
C LEU A 109 23.38 -4.53 15.67
N SER A 110 23.95 -5.73 15.58
CA SER A 110 25.00 -6.07 14.61
C SER A 110 24.47 -6.07 13.18
N ALA A 111 23.26 -6.59 12.95
CA ALA A 111 22.60 -6.50 11.65
C ALA A 111 22.35 -5.03 11.25
N GLU A 112 21.83 -4.21 12.15
CA GLU A 112 21.62 -2.77 11.91
C GLU A 112 22.94 -2.01 11.69
N ALA A 113 24.00 -2.34 12.44
CA ALA A 113 25.31 -1.71 12.28
C ALA A 113 25.95 -2.03 10.92
N ALA A 114 25.76 -3.25 10.41
CA ALA A 114 26.13 -3.61 9.04
C ALA A 114 25.18 -2.98 8.00
N GLY A 115 23.90 -2.83 8.33
CA GLY A 115 22.90 -2.15 7.52
C GLY A 115 23.22 -0.68 7.27
N ALA A 116 23.79 0.01 8.25
CA ALA A 116 24.30 1.37 8.09
C ALA A 116 25.40 1.49 7.00
N GLU A 117 26.02 0.36 6.61
CA GLU A 117 27.01 0.24 5.54
C GLU A 117 26.44 -0.43 4.28
N GLY A 118 25.13 -0.63 4.20
CA GLY A 118 24.47 -1.30 3.07
C GLY A 118 24.55 -2.83 3.10
N CYS A 119 24.98 -3.44 4.20
CA CYS A 119 25.22 -4.88 4.31
C CYS A 119 24.27 -5.60 5.28
N PHE A 120 23.05 -5.09 5.48
CA PHE A 120 22.08 -5.67 6.44
C PHE A 120 21.81 -7.14 6.16
N TRP A 121 21.42 -7.47 4.91
CA TRP A 121 21.02 -8.83 4.54
C TRP A 121 22.18 -9.82 4.61
N GLN A 122 23.38 -9.40 4.25
CA GLN A 122 24.58 -10.22 4.30
C GLN A 122 24.96 -10.54 5.76
N MET A 123 24.84 -9.56 6.66
CA MET A 123 25.03 -9.80 8.10
C MET A 123 23.92 -10.68 8.67
N ALA A 124 22.66 -10.42 8.34
CA ALA A 124 21.52 -11.23 8.76
C ALA A 124 21.68 -12.71 8.35
N ASN A 125 22.12 -12.97 7.11
CA ASN A 125 22.42 -14.33 6.63
C ASN A 125 23.54 -14.96 7.46
N SER A 126 24.65 -14.23 7.70
CA SER A 126 25.76 -14.73 8.53
C SER A 126 25.33 -15.07 9.96
N LEU A 127 24.45 -14.26 10.54
CA LEU A 127 23.87 -14.50 11.87
C LEU A 127 23.01 -15.76 11.88
N PHE A 128 22.17 -16.01 10.87
CA PHE A 128 21.37 -17.23 10.82
C PHE A 128 22.18 -18.49 10.48
N GLU A 129 23.06 -18.42 9.49
CA GLU A 129 23.90 -19.55 9.07
C GLU A 129 24.74 -20.06 10.25
N LYS A 130 25.40 -19.13 10.96
CA LYS A 130 26.30 -19.43 12.08
C LYS A 130 25.63 -19.35 13.45
N GLN A 131 24.29 -19.37 13.50
CA GLN A 131 23.49 -19.20 14.73
C GLN A 131 23.99 -20.05 15.90
N GLU A 132 24.19 -21.34 15.67
CA GLU A 132 24.62 -22.28 16.70
C GLU A 132 26.02 -21.96 17.25
N GLN A 133 26.94 -21.53 16.39
CA GLN A 133 28.31 -21.17 16.77
C GLN A 133 28.32 -19.97 17.72
N TRP A 134 27.69 -18.86 17.33
CA TRP A 134 27.74 -17.65 18.15
C TRP A 134 26.79 -17.69 19.33
N SER A 135 25.69 -18.43 19.26
CA SER A 135 24.76 -18.58 20.39
C SER A 135 25.39 -19.30 21.58
N ASN A 136 26.31 -20.22 21.32
CA ASN A 136 27.05 -20.98 22.33
C ASN A 136 28.40 -20.34 22.70
N SER A 137 28.75 -19.20 22.08
CA SER A 137 30.00 -18.49 22.38
C SER A 137 29.90 -17.75 23.71
N SER A 138 31.01 -17.68 24.45
CA SER A 138 31.17 -16.79 25.60
C SER A 138 31.36 -15.33 25.18
N ASP A 139 31.76 -15.08 23.94
CA ASP A 139 31.88 -13.74 23.34
C ASP A 139 31.36 -13.75 21.89
N PRO A 140 30.04 -13.62 21.69
CA PRO A 140 29.44 -13.54 20.36
C PRO A 140 29.83 -12.25 19.60
N LEU A 141 30.10 -11.16 20.32
CA LEU A 141 30.46 -9.89 19.71
C LEU A 141 31.78 -10.00 18.94
N LYS A 142 32.75 -10.75 19.45
CA LYS A 142 33.98 -11.06 18.70
C LYS A 142 33.66 -11.69 17.33
N LEU A 143 32.77 -12.67 17.28
CA LEU A 143 32.36 -13.32 16.03
C LEU A 143 31.62 -12.34 15.10
N PHE A 144 30.76 -11.47 15.63
CA PHE A 144 30.05 -10.47 14.82
C PHE A 144 30.99 -9.46 14.18
N LYS A 145 32.08 -9.08 14.87
CA LYS A 145 33.14 -8.25 14.29
C LYS A 145 33.86 -8.98 13.15
N GLU A 146 34.17 -10.26 13.32
CA GLU A 146 34.77 -11.09 12.26
C GLU A 146 33.85 -11.18 11.03
N TYR A 147 32.53 -11.28 11.24
CA TYR A 147 31.54 -11.26 10.14
C TYR A 147 31.53 -9.90 9.45
N ALA A 148 31.58 -8.79 10.19
CA ALA A 148 31.64 -7.46 9.62
C ALA A 148 32.90 -7.25 8.76
N VAL A 149 34.06 -7.71 9.24
CA VAL A 149 35.33 -7.68 8.47
C VAL A 149 35.21 -8.49 7.18
N ALA A 150 34.59 -9.67 7.24
CA ALA A 150 34.35 -10.50 6.05
C ALA A 150 33.40 -9.82 5.02
N LEU A 151 32.58 -8.88 5.47
CA LEU A 151 31.71 -8.04 4.62
C LEU A 151 32.40 -6.73 4.18
N ASN A 152 33.71 -6.61 4.35
CA ASN A 152 34.51 -5.42 4.05
C ASN A 152 34.13 -4.19 4.90
N ILE A 153 33.59 -4.39 6.10
CA ILE A 153 33.34 -3.32 7.07
C ILE A 153 34.49 -3.31 8.08
N PRO A 154 35.31 -2.24 8.15
CA PRO A 154 36.38 -2.14 9.14
C PRO A 154 35.83 -2.28 10.56
N GLU A 155 36.54 -3.02 11.42
CA GLU A 155 36.09 -3.30 12.79
C GLU A 155 35.77 -2.02 13.56
N GLU A 156 36.62 -0.99 13.47
CA GLU A 156 36.41 0.30 14.12
C GLU A 156 35.09 0.96 13.66
N LYS A 157 34.82 0.93 12.34
CA LYS A 157 33.60 1.50 11.76
C LYS A 157 32.36 0.74 12.25
N PHE A 158 32.42 -0.59 12.25
CA PHE A 158 31.36 -1.44 12.78
C PHE A 158 31.08 -1.15 14.27
N MET A 159 32.13 -1.04 15.08
CA MET A 159 32.01 -0.70 16.51
C MET A 159 31.44 0.71 16.74
N ASN A 160 31.78 1.67 15.89
CA ASN A 160 31.19 3.01 15.95
C ASN A 160 29.70 2.98 15.59
N ASN A 161 29.32 2.21 14.56
CA ASN A 161 27.90 2.01 14.22
C ASN A 161 27.13 1.35 15.36
N LEU A 162 27.66 0.30 15.99
CA LEU A 162 27.05 -0.34 17.17
C LEU A 162 26.78 0.62 18.34
N ARG A 163 27.52 1.73 18.46
CA ARG A 163 27.33 2.73 19.53
C ARG A 163 26.26 3.76 19.20
N ARG A 164 25.76 3.81 17.98
CA ARG A 164 24.76 4.78 17.54
C ARG A 164 23.44 4.58 18.31
N PRO A 165 22.92 5.61 18.99
CA PRO A 165 21.66 5.50 19.73
C PRO A 165 20.45 5.30 18.80
N GLU A 166 20.53 5.75 17.55
CA GLU A 166 19.46 5.63 16.56
C GLU A 166 19.15 4.17 16.21
N LEU A 167 20.17 3.30 16.16
CA LEU A 167 19.98 1.88 15.84
C LEU A 167 19.26 1.14 16.98
N ARG A 168 19.62 1.45 18.24
CA ARG A 168 18.88 0.95 19.41
C ARG A 168 17.43 1.43 19.37
N LYS A 169 17.21 2.70 19.03
CA LYS A 169 15.87 3.28 18.91
C LYS A 169 15.05 2.56 17.84
N LYS A 170 15.62 2.22 16.67
CA LYS A 170 14.95 1.42 15.63
C LYS A 170 14.53 0.05 16.16
N ILE A 171 15.42 -0.67 16.82
CA ILE A 171 15.11 -1.99 17.41
C ILE A 171 13.99 -1.87 18.45
N PHE A 172 14.03 -0.86 19.32
CA PHE A 172 12.94 -0.62 20.28
C PHE A 172 11.62 -0.26 19.59
N GLN A 173 11.64 0.49 18.49
CA GLN A 173 10.44 0.78 17.72
C GLN A 173 9.81 -0.49 17.13
N ASP A 174 10.63 -1.42 16.64
CA ASP A 174 10.16 -2.71 16.12
C ASP A 174 9.59 -3.61 17.25
N ILE A 175 10.24 -3.61 18.42
CA ILE A 175 9.71 -4.31 19.59
C ILE A 175 8.36 -3.71 19.97
N GLN A 176 8.24 -2.38 20.07
CA GLN A 176 6.99 -1.71 20.41
C GLN A 176 5.89 -2.00 19.37
N SER A 177 6.22 -1.96 18.08
CA SER A 177 5.26 -2.30 17.02
C SER A 177 4.76 -3.73 17.15
N SER A 178 5.64 -4.67 17.52
CA SER A 178 5.24 -6.06 17.76
C SER A 178 4.24 -6.21 18.91
N LEU A 179 4.46 -5.46 20.01
CA LEU A 179 3.58 -5.50 21.19
C LEU A 179 2.20 -4.92 20.87
N VAL A 180 2.18 -3.78 20.17
CA VAL A 180 0.95 -3.10 19.74
C VAL A 180 0.10 -3.98 18.83
N LEU A 181 0.72 -4.81 17.99
CA LEU A 181 0.03 -5.74 17.09
C LEU A 181 -0.25 -7.12 17.73
N GLY A 182 0.07 -7.30 19.01
CA GLY A 182 -0.09 -8.58 19.71
C GLY A 182 0.85 -9.69 19.23
N ALA A 183 1.87 -9.36 18.43
CA ALA A 183 2.95 -10.25 18.02
C ALA A 183 3.96 -10.43 19.18
N THR A 184 3.51 -11.10 20.24
CA THR A 184 4.26 -11.25 21.50
C THR A 184 5.33 -12.34 21.48
N ARG A 185 5.35 -13.20 20.45
CA ARG A 185 6.32 -14.31 20.30
C ARG A 185 7.06 -14.22 18.96
N VAL A 186 8.17 -14.93 18.85
CA VAL A 186 8.98 -15.01 17.62
C VAL A 186 9.06 -16.46 17.10
N PRO A 187 9.07 -16.66 15.77
CA PRO A 187 8.69 -15.66 14.78
C PRO A 187 7.20 -15.30 14.90
N SER A 188 6.80 -14.15 14.36
CA SER A 188 5.39 -13.80 14.13
C SER A 188 5.27 -13.13 12.78
N PHE A 189 4.17 -13.41 12.07
CA PHE A 189 3.95 -12.93 10.71
C PHE A 189 2.69 -12.09 10.58
N ILE A 190 2.78 -11.05 9.76
CA ILE A 190 1.65 -10.27 9.27
C ILE A 190 1.70 -10.34 7.76
N LEU A 191 0.69 -10.93 7.14
CA LEU A 191 0.56 -11.05 5.70
C LEU A 191 -0.41 -9.99 5.20
N SER A 192 0.10 -9.00 4.47
CA SER A 192 -0.68 -7.94 3.85
C SER A 192 -1.66 -7.29 4.85
N GLY A 193 -1.13 -6.84 5.97
CA GLY A 193 -1.89 -6.19 7.04
C GLY A 193 -2.74 -7.10 7.93
N GLU A 194 -2.74 -8.42 7.70
CA GLU A 194 -3.45 -9.39 8.53
C GLU A 194 -2.47 -10.26 9.32
N ARG A 195 -2.66 -10.37 10.62
CA ARG A 195 -1.87 -11.31 11.44
C ARG A 195 -2.28 -12.74 11.07
N ILE A 196 -1.29 -13.57 10.73
CA ILE A 196 -1.50 -14.98 10.43
C ILE A 196 -0.94 -15.87 11.54
N PRO A 197 -1.49 -17.07 11.76
CA PRO A 197 -0.79 -18.10 12.53
C PRO A 197 0.50 -18.48 11.81
N ASN A 198 1.51 -18.91 12.57
CA ASN A 198 2.76 -19.39 12.01
C ASN A 198 2.52 -20.70 11.24
N PRO A 199 2.72 -20.74 9.92
CA PRO A 199 2.37 -21.91 9.11
C PRO A 199 3.30 -23.10 9.40
N GLU A 200 2.76 -24.32 9.55
CA GLU A 200 3.56 -25.48 9.96
C GLU A 200 4.58 -25.92 8.90
N SER A 201 4.26 -25.69 7.63
CA SER A 201 5.08 -26.06 6.48
C SER A 201 5.22 -24.94 5.45
N TYR A 202 6.13 -25.16 4.49
CA TYR A 202 6.26 -24.33 3.31
C TYR A 202 4.93 -24.23 2.54
N GLU A 203 4.24 -25.36 2.35
CA GLU A 203 3.01 -25.42 1.56
C GLU A 203 1.86 -24.67 2.25
N ASP A 204 1.77 -24.72 3.58
CA ASP A 204 0.79 -23.95 4.33
C ASP A 204 1.02 -22.44 4.17
N PHE A 205 2.29 -22.02 4.23
CA PHE A 205 2.65 -20.62 4.04
C PHE A 205 2.34 -20.18 2.60
N LYS A 206 2.66 -21.02 1.63
CA LYS A 206 2.35 -20.81 0.22
C LYS A 206 0.86 -20.60 -0.03
N ILE A 207 -0.02 -21.43 0.55
CA ILE A 207 -1.48 -21.29 0.45
C ILE A 207 -1.94 -19.91 0.95
N LEU A 208 -1.42 -19.46 2.09
CA LEU A 208 -1.77 -18.13 2.64
C LEU A 208 -1.31 -17.00 1.71
N VAL A 209 -0.08 -17.09 1.19
CA VAL A 209 0.47 -16.11 0.23
C VAL A 209 -0.37 -16.08 -1.04
N GLU A 210 -0.76 -17.22 -1.59
CA GLU A 210 -1.62 -17.29 -2.78
C GLU A 210 -3.00 -16.69 -2.52
N ALA A 211 -3.60 -16.99 -1.37
CA ALA A 211 -4.87 -16.38 -0.97
C ALA A 211 -4.74 -14.85 -0.85
N SER A 212 -3.65 -14.36 -0.27
CA SER A 212 -3.36 -12.92 -0.17
C SER A 212 -3.17 -12.28 -1.56
N LEU A 213 -2.47 -12.95 -2.47
CA LEU A 213 -2.27 -12.49 -3.84
C LEU A 213 -3.58 -12.46 -4.64
N ILE A 214 -4.46 -13.45 -4.48
CA ILE A 214 -5.80 -13.47 -5.09
C ILE A 214 -6.65 -12.33 -4.53
N LYS A 215 -6.60 -12.12 -3.20
CA LYS A 215 -7.30 -11.01 -2.54
C LYS A 215 -6.80 -9.66 -3.07
N SER A 216 -5.47 -9.50 -3.16
CA SER A 216 -4.82 -8.30 -3.70
C SER A 216 -5.23 -8.04 -5.15
N LYS A 217 -5.21 -9.05 -6.03
CA LYS A 217 -5.71 -8.92 -7.41
C LYS A 217 -7.18 -8.51 -7.49
N LYS A 218 -8.03 -8.98 -6.57
CA LYS A 218 -9.45 -8.55 -6.51
C LYS A 218 -9.61 -7.11 -6.03
N THR A 219 -8.63 -6.57 -5.29
CA THR A 219 -8.65 -5.22 -4.74
C THR A 219 -7.82 -4.22 -5.55
N GLN A 220 -6.89 -4.68 -6.38
CA GLN A 220 -6.07 -3.85 -7.28
C GLN A 220 -6.98 -3.30 -8.36
N VAL A 221 -7.31 -2.03 -8.22
CA VAL A 221 -8.00 -1.26 -9.25
C VAL A 221 -6.92 -0.85 -10.23
N HIS A 222 -7.15 -1.11 -11.51
CA HIS A 222 -6.30 -0.66 -12.61
C HIS A 222 -7.26 -0.43 -13.76
N GLU A 223 -7.79 0.79 -13.81
CA GLU A 223 -8.87 1.17 -14.70
C GLU A 223 -8.45 2.36 -15.52
N HIS A 224 -8.87 2.38 -16.78
CA HIS A 224 -8.58 3.47 -17.70
C HIS A 224 -9.89 4.07 -18.19
N ALA A 225 -9.97 5.41 -18.22
CA ALA A 225 -11.11 6.13 -18.75
C ALA A 225 -10.65 7.20 -19.73
N ASP A 226 -11.33 7.31 -20.86
CA ASP A 226 -11.14 8.43 -21.78
C ASP A 226 -11.88 9.66 -21.24
N PHE A 227 -11.25 10.82 -21.31
CA PHE A 227 -11.90 12.06 -20.92
C PHE A 227 -11.59 13.23 -21.85
N ARG A 228 -12.51 14.19 -21.86
CA ARG A 228 -12.39 15.44 -22.59
C ARG A 228 -12.99 16.57 -21.76
N VAL A 229 -12.30 17.69 -21.66
CA VAL A 229 -12.83 18.91 -21.04
C VAL A 229 -12.91 20.00 -22.10
N VAL A 230 -14.09 20.59 -22.28
CA VAL A 230 -14.35 21.64 -23.27
C VAL A 230 -14.92 22.85 -22.55
N LEU A 231 -14.19 23.96 -22.57
CA LEU A 231 -14.54 25.20 -21.89
C LEU A 231 -14.74 26.31 -22.93
N GLU A 232 -15.97 26.79 -23.05
CA GLU A 232 -16.38 27.78 -24.06
C GLU A 232 -15.98 27.40 -25.49
N GLY A 233 -16.17 26.12 -25.84
CA GLY A 233 -15.83 25.59 -27.16
C GLY A 233 -14.34 25.33 -27.39
N LYS A 234 -13.49 25.54 -26.37
CA LYS A 234 -12.06 25.25 -26.43
C LYS A 234 -11.74 23.98 -25.64
N PRO A 235 -11.18 22.93 -26.26
CA PRO A 235 -10.70 21.78 -25.50
C PRO A 235 -9.49 22.16 -24.66
N VAL A 236 -9.44 21.65 -23.44
CA VAL A 236 -8.28 21.78 -22.56
C VAL A 236 -7.23 20.75 -22.96
N ASP A 237 -5.98 21.20 -23.09
CA ASP A 237 -4.85 20.32 -23.43
C ASP A 237 -4.19 19.76 -22.17
N PHE A 238 -4.40 18.46 -21.93
CA PHE A 238 -3.76 17.73 -20.83
C PHE A 238 -2.47 17.01 -21.25
N SER A 239 -2.03 17.09 -22.51
CA SER A 239 -0.79 16.46 -22.98
C SER A 239 0.48 17.14 -22.44
N ALA A 240 0.35 18.39 -21.95
CA ALA A 240 1.46 19.15 -21.41
C ALA A 240 2.15 18.42 -20.24
N ALA A 241 3.49 18.45 -20.23
CA ALA A 241 4.32 17.71 -19.26
C ALA A 241 3.97 17.95 -17.79
N LYS A 242 3.42 19.13 -17.43
CA LYS A 242 3.00 19.45 -16.06
C LYS A 242 1.84 18.60 -15.53
N TYR A 243 1.06 17.96 -16.41
CA TYR A 243 -0.04 17.07 -16.05
C TYR A 243 0.32 15.59 -16.22
N GLN A 244 1.52 15.31 -16.72
CA GLN A 244 1.95 13.97 -17.09
C GLN A 244 2.91 13.45 -16.03
N SER A 245 2.48 12.43 -15.31
CA SER A 245 3.34 11.70 -14.40
C SER A 245 4.45 10.99 -15.18
N ARG A 246 5.61 10.83 -14.55
CA ARG A 246 6.78 10.12 -15.09
C ARG A 246 7.32 9.14 -14.06
N PHE A 247 8.15 8.21 -14.51
CA PHE A 247 8.81 7.27 -13.62
C PHE A 247 9.52 7.99 -12.46
N GLY A 248 9.19 7.63 -11.22
CA GLY A 248 9.75 8.24 -10.00
C GLY A 248 9.31 9.67 -9.69
N GLN A 249 8.44 10.27 -10.52
CA GLN A 249 7.86 11.60 -10.34
C GLN A 249 6.36 11.53 -10.65
N GLU A 250 5.65 10.69 -9.88
CA GLU A 250 4.20 10.55 -9.94
C GLU A 250 3.54 11.81 -9.36
N ILE A 251 2.60 12.42 -10.09
CA ILE A 251 1.79 13.55 -9.58
C ILE A 251 0.91 13.06 -8.43
N ASP A 252 0.29 11.89 -8.60
CA ASP A 252 -0.50 11.22 -7.57
C ASP A 252 -0.42 9.69 -7.77
N PRO A 253 -0.29 8.93 -6.67
CA PRO A 253 -0.10 7.47 -6.74
C PRO A 253 -1.39 6.69 -7.02
N TYR A 254 -2.57 7.32 -6.96
CA TYR A 254 -3.87 6.67 -7.12
C TYR A 254 -4.55 7.01 -8.43
N VAL A 255 -4.28 8.18 -9.00
CA VAL A 255 -4.80 8.59 -10.30
C VAL A 255 -3.89 9.56 -11.01
N HIS A 256 -3.60 9.32 -12.28
CA HIS A 256 -2.73 10.20 -13.04
C HIS A 256 -2.92 10.08 -14.55
N LEU A 257 -2.19 10.93 -15.27
CA LEU A 257 -1.99 10.84 -16.72
C LEU A 257 -0.54 10.47 -16.99
N HIS A 258 -0.30 9.70 -18.04
CA HIS A 258 1.04 9.39 -18.51
C HIS A 258 1.02 9.20 -20.04
N HIS A 259 2.20 9.01 -20.63
CA HIS A 259 2.43 8.88 -22.09
C HIS A 259 2.11 10.11 -22.94
N GLY A 260 1.72 11.23 -22.35
CA GLY A 260 1.57 12.50 -23.07
C GLY A 260 0.39 12.55 -24.03
N ASN A 261 -0.55 11.60 -24.00
CA ASN A 261 -1.73 11.65 -24.86
C ASN A 261 -2.77 12.68 -24.38
N GLY A 262 -2.76 13.01 -23.08
CA GLY A 262 -3.69 13.95 -22.43
C GLY A 262 -5.17 13.53 -22.46
N ARG A 263 -5.46 12.26 -22.72
CA ARG A 263 -6.82 11.77 -23.04
C ARG A 263 -7.24 10.57 -22.21
N VAL A 264 -6.29 9.78 -21.73
CA VAL A 264 -6.57 8.59 -20.91
C VAL A 264 -6.18 8.86 -19.47
N LEU A 265 -7.19 8.86 -18.60
CA LEU A 265 -7.03 8.83 -17.15
C LEU A 265 -6.70 7.41 -16.71
N HIS A 266 -5.70 7.27 -15.85
CA HIS A 266 -5.28 6.01 -15.26
C HIS A 266 -5.60 6.03 -13.77
N LYS A 267 -6.44 5.09 -13.30
CA LYS A 267 -6.91 4.96 -11.91
C LYS A 267 -6.43 3.65 -11.28
N HIS A 268 -5.79 3.76 -10.12
CA HIS A 268 -5.26 2.63 -9.33
C HIS A 268 -6.03 2.34 -8.03
N LYS A 269 -7.13 3.06 -7.76
CA LYS A 269 -7.88 2.96 -6.50
C LYS A 269 -9.37 3.22 -6.66
N LYS A 270 -10.21 2.56 -5.83
CA LYS A 270 -11.65 2.85 -5.71
C LYS A 270 -11.88 4.17 -4.98
N GLY A 271 -13.02 4.80 -5.24
CA GLY A 271 -13.42 6.05 -4.60
C GLY A 271 -12.68 7.29 -5.11
N ILE A 272 -11.88 7.17 -6.17
CA ILE A 272 -11.26 8.33 -6.83
C ILE A 272 -12.31 9.02 -7.68
N THR A 273 -12.70 10.22 -7.28
CA THR A 273 -13.67 11.02 -8.04
C THR A 273 -13.00 11.92 -9.07
N LEU A 274 -13.77 12.44 -10.03
CA LEU A 274 -13.30 13.47 -10.95
C LEU A 274 -12.81 14.73 -10.20
N GLY A 275 -13.49 15.13 -9.14
CA GLY A 275 -13.05 16.23 -8.28
C GLY A 275 -11.68 15.99 -7.65
N TYR A 276 -11.41 14.76 -7.16
CA TYR A 276 -10.09 14.39 -6.67
C TYR A 276 -9.05 14.45 -7.79
N PHE A 277 -9.32 13.84 -8.94
CA PHE A 277 -8.42 13.83 -10.08
C PHE A 277 -8.02 15.24 -10.54
N PHE A 278 -8.96 16.15 -10.75
CA PHE A 278 -8.62 17.52 -11.15
C PHE A 278 -7.84 18.28 -10.07
N LYS A 279 -8.11 17.99 -8.79
CA LYS A 279 -7.33 18.57 -7.68
C LYS A 279 -5.86 18.15 -7.71
N THR A 280 -5.53 16.92 -8.12
CA THR A 280 -4.12 16.50 -8.25
C THR A 280 -3.39 17.28 -9.35
N LEU A 281 -4.11 17.78 -10.35
CA LEU A 281 -3.60 18.63 -11.42
C LEU A 281 -3.60 20.13 -11.09
N GLY A 282 -3.90 20.50 -9.83
CA GLY A 282 -3.97 21.91 -9.41
C GLY A 282 -5.25 22.64 -9.85
N MET A 283 -6.29 21.90 -10.26
CA MET A 283 -7.57 22.42 -10.72
C MET A 283 -8.67 22.23 -9.66
N GLU A 284 -9.83 22.84 -9.86
CA GLU A 284 -11.01 22.63 -9.02
C GLU A 284 -12.21 22.27 -9.90
N LEU A 285 -12.87 21.15 -9.57
CA LEU A 285 -14.15 20.78 -10.17
C LEU A 285 -15.18 20.64 -9.05
N ASN A 286 -16.28 21.39 -9.16
CA ASN A 286 -17.48 21.19 -8.35
C ASN A 286 -18.74 21.43 -9.21
N LYS A 287 -19.92 21.09 -8.68
CA LYS A 287 -21.20 21.23 -9.40
C LYS A 287 -21.51 22.62 -9.99
N ASN A 288 -20.87 23.68 -9.49
CA ASN A 288 -21.14 25.06 -9.89
C ASN A 288 -20.00 25.70 -10.71
N ARG A 289 -18.79 25.13 -10.71
CA ARG A 289 -17.65 25.72 -11.41
C ARG A 289 -16.54 24.74 -11.75
N PHE A 290 -15.78 25.09 -12.79
CA PHE A 290 -14.46 24.55 -13.09
C PHE A 290 -13.42 25.66 -12.94
N VAL A 291 -12.31 25.39 -12.24
CA VAL A 291 -11.17 26.31 -12.12
C VAL A 291 -9.93 25.62 -12.69
N LEU A 292 -9.30 26.24 -13.69
CA LEU A 292 -8.04 25.76 -14.25
C LEU A 292 -6.87 26.03 -13.28
N ASP A 293 -5.75 25.34 -13.50
CA ASP A 293 -4.51 25.55 -12.76
C ASP A 293 -3.90 26.95 -12.99
N THR A 294 -4.29 27.61 -14.08
CA THR A 294 -4.01 29.03 -14.37
C THR A 294 -4.80 30.00 -13.48
N GLY A 295 -5.80 29.51 -12.74
CA GLY A 295 -6.73 30.31 -11.94
C GLY A 295 -7.95 30.83 -12.70
N GLU A 296 -8.08 30.55 -14.00
CA GLU A 296 -9.26 30.90 -14.80
C GLU A 296 -10.50 30.12 -14.33
N LYS A 297 -11.64 30.82 -14.20
CA LYS A 297 -12.87 30.28 -13.58
C LYS A 297 -14.03 30.25 -14.57
N TYR A 298 -14.71 29.12 -14.60
CA TYR A 298 -15.88 28.85 -15.43
C TYR A 298 -17.06 28.50 -14.53
N GLU A 299 -17.83 29.54 -14.15
CA GLU A 299 -18.94 29.42 -13.20
C GLU A 299 -20.28 29.33 -13.94
N VAL A 300 -21.17 28.46 -13.45
CA VAL A 300 -22.54 28.33 -13.98
C VAL A 300 -23.27 29.67 -13.81
N ARG A 301 -23.84 30.16 -14.91
CA ARG A 301 -24.56 31.44 -14.95
C ARG A 301 -25.61 31.41 -16.07
N GLU A 302 -26.42 32.45 -16.17
CA GLU A 302 -27.42 32.55 -17.23
C GLU A 302 -26.79 32.35 -18.62
N GLY A 303 -27.32 31.40 -19.39
CA GLY A 303 -26.81 31.03 -20.71
C GLY A 303 -25.51 30.20 -20.72
N LYS A 304 -24.97 29.79 -19.56
CA LYS A 304 -23.77 28.95 -19.47
C LYS A 304 -23.97 27.81 -18.47
N VAL A 305 -23.91 26.58 -18.97
CA VAL A 305 -24.04 25.35 -18.19
C VAL A 305 -22.67 24.70 -17.99
N LEU A 306 -22.54 23.92 -16.91
CA LEU A 306 -21.42 23.00 -16.66
C LEU A 306 -22.01 21.60 -16.50
N LEU A 307 -21.74 20.71 -17.46
CA LEU A 307 -22.36 19.39 -17.54
C LEU A 307 -21.32 18.28 -17.63
N LEU A 308 -21.65 17.12 -17.06
CA LEU A 308 -20.92 15.88 -17.22
C LEU A 308 -21.71 14.95 -18.14
N PHE A 309 -21.03 14.33 -19.10
CA PHE A 309 -21.56 13.21 -19.85
C PHE A 309 -20.63 12.02 -19.70
N VAL A 310 -21.21 10.85 -19.43
CA VAL A 310 -20.50 9.58 -19.38
C VAL A 310 -21.16 8.64 -20.38
N ASN A 311 -20.38 8.11 -21.31
CA ASN A 311 -20.85 7.19 -22.36
C ASN A 311 -22.06 7.77 -23.14
N GLY A 312 -22.04 9.09 -23.35
CA GLY A 312 -23.07 9.84 -24.07
C GLY A 312 -24.33 10.18 -23.28
N LYS A 313 -24.40 9.85 -21.99
CA LYS A 313 -25.52 10.19 -21.10
C LYS A 313 -25.11 11.24 -20.10
N GLU A 314 -25.99 12.19 -19.83
CA GLU A 314 -25.76 13.20 -18.79
C GLU A 314 -25.69 12.53 -17.41
N GLU A 315 -24.70 12.91 -16.60
CA GLU A 315 -24.46 12.37 -15.26
C GLU A 315 -24.53 13.51 -14.22
N PRO A 316 -25.47 13.45 -13.26
CA PRO A 316 -25.66 14.52 -12.28
C PRO A 316 -24.51 14.66 -11.25
N LEU A 317 -23.73 13.61 -11.00
CA LEU A 317 -22.68 13.61 -9.98
C LEU A 317 -21.36 14.22 -10.47
N LEU A 318 -21.35 15.40 -11.10
CA LEU A 318 -20.17 15.99 -11.77
C LEU A 318 -18.82 15.78 -11.04
N ASP A 319 -18.67 16.28 -9.82
CA ASP A 319 -17.42 16.24 -9.05
C ASP A 319 -17.23 14.96 -8.24
N ASN A 320 -18.33 14.32 -7.87
CA ASN A 320 -18.35 13.10 -7.05
C ASN A 320 -18.40 11.81 -7.89
N TYR A 321 -18.47 11.94 -9.21
CA TYR A 321 -18.45 10.80 -10.13
C TYR A 321 -17.11 10.09 -10.02
N GLU A 322 -17.16 8.78 -9.81
CA GLU A 322 -15.98 7.91 -9.85
C GLU A 322 -15.86 7.30 -11.25
N PRO A 323 -14.84 7.68 -12.04
CA PRO A 323 -14.58 7.09 -13.35
C PRO A 323 -14.47 5.57 -13.26
N GLN A 324 -15.14 4.86 -14.14
CA GLN A 324 -15.05 3.41 -14.30
C GLN A 324 -14.21 3.06 -15.52
N ASP A 325 -13.76 1.81 -15.57
CA ASP A 325 -12.98 1.31 -16.70
C ASP A 325 -13.78 1.41 -18.02
N LEU A 326 -13.11 1.92 -19.05
CA LEU A 326 -13.61 2.22 -20.40
C LEU A 326 -14.61 3.38 -20.51
N ASP A 327 -14.83 4.16 -19.47
CA ASP A 327 -15.72 5.31 -19.58
C ASP A 327 -15.22 6.32 -20.62
N LYS A 328 -16.18 6.91 -21.34
CA LYS A 328 -15.98 8.07 -22.20
C LYS A 328 -16.61 9.29 -21.56
N ILE A 329 -15.77 10.15 -20.98
CA ILE A 329 -16.18 11.25 -20.13
C ILE A 329 -16.05 12.58 -20.89
N LEU A 330 -17.11 13.38 -20.91
CA LEU A 330 -17.07 14.78 -21.37
C LEU A 330 -17.48 15.70 -20.23
N ILE A 331 -16.63 16.67 -19.91
CA ILE A 331 -16.98 17.83 -19.09
C ILE A 331 -17.13 19.03 -20.02
N TYR A 332 -18.32 19.62 -20.06
CA TYR A 332 -18.66 20.70 -20.98
C TYR A 332 -19.06 21.95 -20.21
N TYR A 333 -18.38 23.07 -20.47
CA TYR A 333 -18.81 24.41 -20.06
C TYR A 333 -19.13 25.27 -21.29
N GLY A 334 -20.35 25.78 -21.40
CA GLY A 334 -20.75 26.58 -22.55
C GLY A 334 -22.26 26.83 -22.65
N PRO A 335 -22.75 27.37 -23.78
CA PRO A 335 -24.18 27.46 -24.02
C PRO A 335 -24.79 26.06 -24.09
N PHE A 336 -26.03 25.92 -23.61
CA PHE A 336 -26.78 24.68 -23.76
C PHE A 336 -27.25 24.55 -25.21
N ASP A 337 -26.49 23.79 -26.01
CA ASP A 337 -26.79 23.48 -27.40
C ASP A 337 -26.50 22.00 -27.65
N TYR A 338 -27.57 21.22 -27.87
CA TYR A 338 -27.48 19.78 -28.05
C TYR A 338 -26.59 19.38 -29.23
N LYS A 339 -26.58 20.15 -30.32
CA LYS A 339 -25.78 19.86 -31.51
C LYS A 339 -24.29 20.05 -31.24
N LEU A 340 -23.93 21.10 -30.50
CA LEU A 340 -22.55 21.33 -30.06
C LEU A 340 -22.10 20.25 -29.07
N ILE A 341 -22.93 19.96 -28.06
CA ILE A 341 -22.61 18.95 -27.05
C ILE A 341 -22.47 17.56 -27.68
N SER A 342 -23.39 17.15 -28.54
CA SER A 342 -23.34 15.85 -29.23
C SER A 342 -22.09 15.69 -30.10
N LYS A 343 -21.63 16.78 -30.73
CA LYS A 343 -20.34 16.79 -31.44
C LYS A 343 -19.17 16.59 -30.48
N GLU A 344 -19.15 17.24 -29.33
CA GLU A 344 -18.04 17.05 -28.38
C GLU A 344 -18.06 15.66 -27.73
N ILE A 345 -19.24 15.06 -27.52
CA ILE A 345 -19.37 13.66 -27.06
C ILE A 345 -18.73 12.69 -28.05
N SER A 346 -18.95 12.89 -29.37
CA SER A 346 -18.37 12.00 -30.39
C SER A 346 -16.85 12.18 -30.58
N LEU A 347 -16.28 13.26 -30.05
CA LEU A 347 -14.84 13.54 -30.06
C LEU A 347 -14.11 13.02 -28.82
N VAL A 348 -14.82 12.49 -27.81
CA VAL A 348 -14.17 11.76 -26.72
C VAL A 348 -13.55 10.49 -27.30
N SER A 349 -12.27 10.26 -27.00
CA SER A 349 -11.55 9.10 -27.48
C SER A 349 -12.10 7.80 -26.88
N ASP A 350 -11.56 6.69 -27.37
CA ASP A 350 -11.83 5.34 -26.91
C ASP A 350 -10.53 4.54 -26.81
N GLU A 351 -9.46 5.25 -26.43
CA GLU A 351 -8.10 4.73 -26.29
C GLU A 351 -7.94 3.95 -24.99
N ALA A 352 -8.71 4.23 -23.94
CA ALA A 352 -8.68 3.49 -22.67
C ALA A 352 -8.83 1.98 -22.87
N CYS A 353 -9.56 1.57 -23.90
CA CYS A 353 -9.70 0.17 -24.29
C CYS A 353 -8.38 -0.54 -24.65
N ILE A 354 -7.41 0.19 -25.24
CA ILE A 354 -6.07 -0.32 -25.54
C ILE A 354 -5.31 -0.52 -24.22
N TYR A 355 -5.35 0.49 -23.35
CA TYR A 355 -4.70 0.48 -22.03
C TYR A 355 -5.24 -0.62 -21.10
N SER A 356 -6.55 -0.84 -21.10
CA SER A 356 -7.18 -1.92 -20.32
C SER A 356 -7.08 -3.30 -20.99
N LEU A 357 -6.37 -3.42 -22.12
CA LEU A 357 -6.22 -4.67 -22.90
C LEU A 357 -7.55 -5.31 -23.33
N LYS A 358 -8.60 -4.49 -23.49
CA LYS A 358 -9.96 -4.95 -23.85
C LYS A 358 -10.24 -4.89 -25.36
N CYS A 359 -9.37 -4.27 -26.14
CA CYS A 359 -9.38 -4.34 -27.61
C CYS A 359 -7.99 -4.62 -28.18
N PRO A 360 -7.46 -5.84 -27.98
CA PRO A 360 -6.12 -6.22 -28.44
C PRO A 360 -5.93 -6.06 -29.96
N GLN A 361 -7.01 -6.10 -30.74
CA GLN A 361 -7.00 -5.86 -32.18
C GLN A 361 -6.60 -4.43 -32.57
N ARG A 362 -6.63 -3.47 -31.63
CA ARG A 362 -6.29 -2.06 -31.87
C ARG A 362 -4.84 -1.71 -31.51
N GLY A 363 -4.06 -2.70 -31.07
CA GLY A 363 -2.67 -2.54 -30.69
C GLY A 363 -2.42 -2.93 -29.24
N VAL A 364 -1.16 -2.83 -28.84
CA VAL A 364 -0.69 -3.01 -27.47
C VAL A 364 -0.46 -1.61 -26.89
N PRO A 365 -0.87 -1.33 -25.65
CA PRO A 365 -0.55 -0.04 -25.03
C PRO A 365 0.97 0.14 -24.98
N PRO A 366 1.47 1.38 -25.02
CA PRO A 366 2.87 1.63 -24.72
C PRO A 366 3.18 1.01 -23.36
N GLU A 367 4.41 0.50 -23.18
CA GLU A 367 4.84 0.09 -21.84
C GLU A 367 4.54 1.24 -20.88
N GLU A 368 3.73 0.96 -19.87
CA GLU A 368 3.54 1.89 -18.77
C GLU A 368 4.94 2.03 -18.17
N GLU A 369 5.62 3.16 -18.36
CA GLU A 369 6.96 3.44 -17.85
C GLU A 369 6.91 3.53 -16.31
N CYS A 370 6.47 2.48 -15.62
CA CYS A 370 6.28 2.35 -14.18
C CYS A 370 5.90 3.67 -13.49
N VAL A 371 5.00 4.42 -14.12
CA VAL A 371 4.50 5.68 -13.61
C VAL A 371 3.39 5.26 -12.67
N GLY A 372 3.74 5.01 -11.42
CA GLY A 372 3.00 4.09 -10.57
C GLY A 372 3.84 2.84 -10.39
N GLN A 373 4.70 2.81 -9.38
CA GLN A 373 5.22 1.53 -8.89
C GLN A 373 4.01 0.66 -8.50
N LEU A 374 3.52 -0.20 -9.39
CA LEU A 374 2.63 -1.31 -9.09
C LEU A 374 2.90 -2.35 -10.18
N GLY A 375 3.25 -3.56 -9.73
CA GLY A 375 3.55 -4.66 -10.63
C GLY A 375 2.35 -5.03 -11.50
N SER A 376 2.55 -4.88 -12.80
CA SER A 376 2.32 -5.97 -13.74
C SER A 376 3.61 -6.12 -14.56
N ASP A 377 3.97 -7.37 -14.85
CA ASP A 377 5.25 -7.84 -15.39
C ASP A 377 6.01 -6.81 -16.26
N CYS A 378 6.98 -6.12 -15.64
CA CYS A 378 8.04 -5.40 -16.33
C CYS A 378 9.22 -6.37 -16.43
N GLN A 379 9.55 -6.81 -17.64
CA GLN A 379 10.69 -7.72 -17.88
C GLN A 379 12.04 -7.06 -17.58
#